data_AF-A0A136NYL4-F1
#
_entry.id   AF-A0A136NYL4-F1
#
_cell.length_a   1.000
_cell.length_b   1.000
_cell.length_c   1.000
_cell.angle_alpha   90.00
_cell.angle_beta   90.00
_cell.angle_gamma   90.00
#
_symmetry.space_group_name_H-M   'P 1'
#
loop_
_entity.id
_entity.type
_entity.pdbx_description
1 polymer ?
#
loop_
_entity_poly.entity_id
_entity_poly.type
_entity_poly.pdbx_seq_one_letter_code
_entity_poly.pdbx_strand_id
1 'polypeptide(L)'
;TYGAKGTLYFWYGGWGCMGQGTSYGRGLVEPVPCNTPNPFLQQQIPQNYVLNRRLTNAYGQPKWEKVKSINNKLSIWGPYLMSFDTDNRHSYIYRLEEERNDCINETYFRDIVSYKTGTGMPPCVEDYPDTNDAPHPNGLRYECNEDRYLQLAAFKKTTNDGNKYFMIVNRRCSPYVDESSEDNRGGKRFIRVYFDQNHNEFNSWNIVDIENPFAIVGSFNKTALVPYVDLGWFEPGQGKLYMIVPVLPNGGTLVADEIISGGSFTCEAPVYNNGYNITIEAGTTIHFNDSSRFVMNGGTFTVGNQNVSGSQNITNDAVNGTSWLGHIFTNCEVKIYGASFSGNTNDTAYSLNIVDCPVVDIRNCTFNSAQSLKGAVNAVFYNNPFAAVSNVYLYGNTFNSSGSTIPTVNISSYAGLTLPLIIEGNTFNNGNTAIFLTGVTGGAIKGNTITDNYYGLNVLTSSVDIFENTISSTVNGSIGVFSAGGSEIRLNKAGSLLIGGQNTITNTGSASNNIKVER
;
A
#
# COMPACT_ATOMS: atom_id res chain seq x y z
N THR A 1 -9.77 3.42 44.86
CA THR A 1 -9.26 2.07 44.55
C THR A 1 -9.22 1.94 43.04
N TYR A 2 -8.05 2.11 42.43
CA TYR A 2 -7.90 2.21 40.97
C TYR A 2 -6.66 1.42 40.52
N GLY A 3 -6.76 0.70 39.41
CA GLY A 3 -5.63 -0.02 38.80
C GLY A 3 -4.47 0.92 38.42
N ALA A 4 -3.23 0.44 38.45
CA ALA A 4 -2.04 1.26 38.20
C ALA A 4 -1.87 1.76 36.76
N LYS A 5 -2.79 1.39 35.84
CA LYS A 5 -2.75 1.70 34.42
C LYS A 5 -3.61 2.91 34.01
N GLY A 6 -4.42 3.47 34.93
CA GLY A 6 -5.13 4.72 34.68
C GLY A 6 -4.19 5.92 34.61
N THR A 7 -4.35 6.74 33.58
CA THR A 7 -3.59 7.97 33.38
C THR A 7 -3.85 8.93 34.55
N LEU A 8 -2.79 9.26 35.29
CA LEU A 8 -2.68 10.46 36.14
C LEU A 8 -3.79 10.73 37.18
N TYR A 9 -4.06 9.82 38.12
CA TYR A 9 -4.88 10.24 39.27
C TYR A 9 -4.44 9.82 40.68
N PHE A 10 -3.55 8.84 40.91
CA PHE A 10 -3.21 8.48 42.31
C PHE A 10 -1.78 8.01 42.56
N TRP A 11 -0.77 8.81 42.25
CA TRP A 11 0.61 8.54 42.68
C TRP A 11 1.08 9.45 43.82
N TYR A 12 0.23 9.59 44.83
CA TYR A 12 0.65 10.07 46.14
C TYR A 12 1.70 9.11 46.72
N GLY A 13 2.92 9.62 46.94
CA GLY A 13 4.01 8.94 47.66
C GLY A 13 5.01 8.13 46.82
N GLY A 14 4.98 8.20 45.49
CA GLY A 14 6.03 7.62 44.64
C GLY A 14 7.28 8.50 44.62
N TRP A 15 8.46 7.89 44.78
CA TRP A 15 9.78 8.50 44.60
C TRP A 15 10.60 7.60 43.68
N GLY A 16 11.30 8.13 42.67
CA GLY A 16 12.23 7.35 41.86
C GLY A 16 12.83 8.11 40.68
N CYS A 17 13.75 7.47 39.97
CA CYS A 17 14.53 8.03 38.86
C CYS A 17 13.90 7.68 37.49
N MET A 18 13.79 8.65 36.56
CA MET A 18 13.29 8.44 35.18
C MET A 18 14.38 8.43 34.10
N GLY A 19 15.67 8.58 34.44
CA GLY A 19 16.78 8.65 33.47
C GLY A 19 18.05 9.24 34.09
N GLN A 20 19.06 9.59 33.30
CA GLN A 20 20.30 10.17 33.85
C GLN A 20 20.05 11.53 34.52
N GLY A 21 19.99 11.53 35.85
CA GLY A 21 20.19 12.73 36.67
C GLY A 21 18.96 13.36 37.31
N THR A 22 17.74 12.81 37.17
CA THR A 22 16.52 13.43 37.75
C THR A 22 15.58 12.44 38.45
N SER A 23 15.33 12.67 39.73
CA SER A 23 14.36 11.98 40.58
C SER A 23 13.04 12.76 40.64
N TYR A 24 11.90 12.07 40.73
CA TYR A 24 10.57 12.68 40.76
C TYR A 24 9.79 12.24 42.01
N GLY A 25 9.02 13.17 42.60
CA GLY A 25 8.14 12.91 43.74
C GLY A 25 6.88 13.78 43.76
N ARG A 26 5.77 13.25 44.30
CA ARG A 26 4.49 13.95 44.59
C ARG A 26 4.02 15.00 43.56
N GLY A 27 4.05 14.69 42.26
CA GLY A 27 3.41 15.52 41.23
C GLY A 27 3.99 16.94 41.09
N LEU A 28 5.13 17.26 41.72
CA LEU A 28 5.80 18.55 41.65
C LEU A 28 7.29 18.35 41.40
N VAL A 29 7.82 19.20 40.52
CA VAL A 29 9.14 19.11 39.92
C VAL A 29 10.16 19.72 40.85
N GLU A 30 11.16 18.95 41.28
CA GLU A 30 12.46 19.49 41.63
C GLU A 30 13.52 18.63 40.93
N PRO A 31 14.47 19.24 40.17
CA PRO A 31 15.52 18.49 39.52
C PRO A 31 16.53 18.01 40.57
N VAL A 32 16.31 16.81 41.11
CA VAL A 32 17.19 16.21 42.12
C VAL A 32 17.98 15.05 41.50
N PRO A 33 19.30 14.90 41.72
CA PRO A 33 20.09 13.79 41.20
C PRO A 33 19.45 12.42 41.45
N CYS A 34 19.63 11.48 40.52
CA CYS A 34 19.24 10.09 40.75
C CYS A 34 20.05 9.52 41.92
N ASN A 35 19.35 8.86 42.86
CA ASN A 35 19.85 8.37 44.16
C ASN A 35 19.73 9.33 45.34
N THR A 36 19.16 10.52 45.16
CA THR A 36 18.88 11.36 46.33
C THR A 36 17.83 10.67 47.23
N PRO A 37 18.11 10.50 48.54
CA PRO A 37 17.14 9.98 49.49
C PRO A 37 15.87 10.82 49.43
N ASN A 38 14.70 10.19 49.60
CA ASN A 38 13.42 10.89 49.56
C ASN A 38 13.45 12.09 50.53
N PRO A 39 13.44 13.35 50.05
CA PRO A 39 13.57 14.54 50.88
C PRO A 39 12.39 14.71 51.85
N PHE A 40 11.26 14.07 51.56
CA PHE A 40 10.09 14.03 52.44
C PHE A 40 10.25 13.07 53.64
N LEU A 41 11.38 12.38 53.79
CA LEU A 41 11.72 11.63 55.01
C LEU A 41 12.33 12.52 56.10
N GLN A 42 12.74 13.77 55.80
CA GLN A 42 13.47 14.62 56.74
C GLN A 42 12.61 15.61 57.53
N GLN A 43 11.31 15.76 57.25
CA GLN A 43 10.43 16.62 58.05
C GLN A 43 9.50 15.79 58.95
N GLN A 44 9.86 15.75 60.23
CA GLN A 44 9.03 15.42 61.39
C GLN A 44 8.29 14.08 61.35
N ILE A 45 9.03 12.99 61.18
CA ILE A 45 8.52 11.65 61.49
C ILE A 45 9.30 11.16 62.72
N PRO A 46 8.63 10.74 63.81
CA PRO A 46 9.31 10.18 64.98
C PRO A 46 10.28 9.08 64.55
N GLN A 47 11.47 9.03 65.15
CA GLN A 47 12.60 8.15 64.77
C GLN A 47 12.29 6.63 64.70
N ASN A 48 11.06 6.21 65.04
CA ASN A 48 10.59 4.83 65.06
C ASN A 48 9.57 4.51 63.94
N TYR A 49 9.25 5.44 63.04
CA TYR A 49 8.35 5.18 61.91
C TYR A 49 9.14 4.89 60.64
N VAL A 50 9.22 3.61 60.26
CA VAL A 50 9.69 3.21 58.92
C VAL A 50 8.58 3.53 57.94
N LEU A 51 8.66 4.68 57.25
CA LEU A 51 7.89 4.92 56.04
C LEU A 51 8.38 3.97 54.95
N ASN A 52 7.83 2.77 54.90
CA ASN A 52 8.07 1.86 53.79
C ASN A 52 7.60 2.54 52.50
N ARG A 53 8.55 2.78 51.59
CA ARG A 53 8.27 3.25 50.23
C ARG A 53 7.21 2.33 49.64
N ARG A 54 6.02 2.87 49.35
CA ARG A 54 4.94 2.08 48.73
C ARG A 54 5.29 1.82 47.27
N LEU A 55 6.09 0.78 47.03
CA LEU A 55 6.53 0.34 45.70
C LEU A 55 5.38 -0.24 44.89
N THR A 56 4.34 -0.76 45.56
CA THR A 56 3.15 -1.35 44.95
C THR A 56 1.87 -0.59 45.31
N ASN A 57 0.82 -0.72 44.49
CA ASN A 57 -0.54 -0.27 44.84
C ASN A 57 -1.26 -1.33 45.71
N ALA A 58 -2.52 -1.06 46.07
CA ALA A 58 -3.35 -1.96 46.87
C ALA A 58 -3.60 -3.33 46.21
N TYR A 59 -3.22 -3.50 44.94
CA TYR A 59 -3.36 -4.72 44.14
C TYR A 59 -2.00 -5.37 43.83
N GLY A 60 -0.93 -4.99 44.55
CA GLY A 60 0.41 -5.56 44.36
C GLY A 60 1.14 -5.09 43.09
N GLN A 61 0.59 -4.16 42.31
CA GLN A 61 1.19 -3.72 41.04
C GLN A 61 2.29 -2.67 41.26
N PRO A 62 3.47 -2.78 40.61
CA PRO A 62 4.61 -1.89 40.82
C PRO A 62 4.33 -0.47 40.29
N LYS A 63 4.26 0.52 41.19
CA LYS A 63 3.91 1.90 40.84
C LYS A 63 4.96 2.59 39.98
N TRP A 64 6.23 2.52 40.40
CA TRP A 64 7.30 3.29 39.75
C TRP A 64 7.59 2.81 38.32
N GLU A 65 7.54 1.51 38.08
CA GLU A 65 7.68 0.96 36.72
C GLU A 65 6.52 1.36 35.82
N LYS A 66 5.32 1.55 36.37
CA LYS A 66 4.20 2.12 35.61
C LYS A 66 4.41 3.61 35.28
N VAL A 67 5.08 4.38 36.14
CA VAL A 67 5.48 5.77 35.82
C VAL A 67 6.36 5.81 34.60
N LYS A 68 7.43 5.03 34.61
CA LYS A 68 8.35 4.94 33.49
C LYS A 68 7.63 4.51 32.21
N SER A 69 6.76 3.50 32.32
CA SER A 69 5.97 3.02 31.18
C SER A 69 5.05 4.09 30.59
N ILE A 70 4.33 4.86 31.42
CA ILE A 70 3.48 5.96 30.95
C ILE A 70 4.33 7.09 30.36
N ASN A 71 5.45 7.45 31.00
CA ASN A 71 6.34 8.49 30.51
C ASN A 71 6.92 8.15 29.13
N ASN A 72 7.42 6.91 28.96
CA ASN A 72 7.92 6.43 27.68
C ASN A 72 6.81 6.48 26.62
N LYS A 73 5.61 6.04 26.97
CA LYS A 73 4.46 6.07 26.07
C LYS A 73 4.06 7.48 25.64
N LEU A 74 4.02 8.43 26.58
CA LEU A 74 3.78 9.85 26.27
C LEU A 74 4.89 10.46 25.43
N SER A 75 6.15 10.03 25.58
CA SER A 75 7.26 10.49 24.74
C SER A 75 7.11 10.04 23.28
N ILE A 76 6.52 8.87 23.03
CA ILE A 76 6.22 8.35 21.69
C ILE A 76 4.97 9.03 21.11
N TRP A 77 3.93 9.19 21.92
CA TRP A 77 2.65 9.76 21.48
C TRP A 77 2.66 11.28 21.34
N GLY A 78 3.48 11.96 22.14
CA GLY A 78 3.53 13.42 22.25
C GLY A 78 3.59 14.14 20.90
N PRO A 79 4.47 13.76 19.96
CA PRO A 79 4.53 14.38 18.64
C PRO A 79 3.21 14.33 17.87
N TYR A 80 2.42 13.26 18.00
CA TYR A 80 1.13 13.10 17.32
C TYR A 80 0.01 13.84 18.05
N LEU A 81 0.01 13.78 19.39
CA LEU A 81 -0.97 14.45 20.23
C LEU A 81 -0.77 15.96 20.32
N MET A 82 0.36 16.50 19.88
CA MET A 82 0.62 17.95 19.89
C MET A 82 0.55 18.59 18.50
N SER A 83 0.37 17.79 17.44
CA SER A 83 0.36 18.25 16.05
C SER A 83 -1.01 18.12 15.38
N PHE A 84 -2.10 18.06 16.15
CA PHE A 84 -3.45 17.90 15.61
C PHE A 84 -4.08 19.24 15.22
N ASP A 85 -4.96 19.18 14.23
CA ASP A 85 -5.85 20.28 13.87
C ASP A 85 -6.98 20.40 14.90
N THR A 86 -7.13 21.58 15.51
CA THR A 86 -8.14 21.81 16.56
C THR A 86 -9.55 21.63 16.06
N ASP A 87 -9.81 21.94 14.80
CA ASP A 87 -11.16 21.95 14.22
C ASP A 87 -11.63 20.54 13.88
N ASN A 88 -10.70 19.60 13.70
CA ASN A 88 -10.96 18.20 13.40
C ASN A 88 -10.80 17.29 14.63
N ARG A 89 -10.67 17.85 15.84
CA ARG A 89 -10.49 17.08 17.08
C ARG A 89 -11.82 16.89 17.80
N HIS A 90 -12.22 15.64 17.95
CA HIS A 90 -13.40 15.25 18.69
C HIS A 90 -13.07 14.30 19.84
N SER A 91 -13.86 14.34 20.91
CA SER A 91 -13.72 13.46 22.07
C SER A 91 -15.09 13.10 22.63
N TYR A 92 -15.33 11.81 22.85
CA TYR A 92 -16.63 11.25 23.19
C TYR A 92 -16.55 10.25 24.34
N ILE A 93 -17.52 10.33 25.25
CA ILE A 93 -17.81 9.36 26.31
C ILE A 93 -18.82 8.36 25.74
N TYR A 94 -18.33 7.21 25.28
CA TYR A 94 -19.08 6.33 24.39
C TYR A 94 -20.34 5.68 24.98
N ARG A 95 -20.46 5.62 26.30
CA ARG A 95 -21.66 5.11 26.99
C ARG A 95 -22.84 6.08 26.96
N LEU A 96 -22.60 7.36 26.73
CA LEU A 96 -23.64 8.38 26.64
C LEU A 96 -24.18 8.36 25.21
N GLU A 97 -25.49 8.17 25.07
CA GLU A 97 -26.13 8.02 23.75
C GLU A 97 -25.92 9.22 22.84
N GLU A 98 -26.09 10.44 23.36
CA GLU A 98 -25.86 11.68 22.61
C GLU A 98 -24.43 11.75 22.06
N GLU A 99 -23.41 11.61 22.91
CA GLU A 99 -22.01 11.64 22.48
C GLU A 99 -21.63 10.46 21.57
N ARG A 100 -22.27 9.29 21.72
CA ARG A 100 -22.06 8.15 20.83
C ARG A 100 -22.64 8.42 19.44
N ASN A 101 -23.86 8.95 19.36
CA ASN A 101 -24.51 9.27 18.10
C ASN A 101 -23.74 10.40 17.38
N ASP A 102 -23.28 11.41 18.11
CA ASP A 102 -22.42 12.45 17.56
C ASP A 102 -21.10 11.88 17.02
N CYS A 103 -20.47 10.94 17.73
CA CYS A 103 -19.30 10.23 17.22
C CYS A 103 -19.60 9.53 15.88
N ILE A 104 -20.73 8.84 15.79
CA ILE A 104 -21.08 8.09 14.57
C ILE A 104 -21.34 9.04 13.39
N ASN A 105 -21.94 10.20 13.65
CA ASN A 105 -22.29 11.17 12.61
C ASN A 105 -21.10 12.04 12.16
N GLU A 106 -20.20 12.41 13.08
CA GLU A 106 -19.13 13.39 12.84
C GLU A 106 -17.78 12.74 12.49
N THR A 107 -17.67 11.41 12.58
CA THR A 107 -16.40 10.71 12.40
C THR A 107 -16.51 9.51 11.46
N TYR A 108 -15.39 8.82 11.25
CA TYR A 108 -15.29 7.64 10.38
C TYR A 108 -15.69 6.32 11.09
N PHE A 109 -16.32 6.40 12.27
CA PHE A 109 -16.79 5.24 13.01
C PHE A 109 -18.28 4.99 12.78
N ARG A 110 -18.63 3.73 12.55
CA ARG A 110 -20.03 3.27 12.54
C ARG A 110 -20.47 2.81 13.93
N ASP A 111 -19.60 2.10 14.66
CA ASP A 111 -19.81 1.73 16.06
C ASP A 111 -18.48 1.29 16.71
N ILE A 112 -18.40 1.32 18.04
CA ILE A 112 -17.32 0.76 18.85
C ILE A 112 -17.93 -0.12 19.93
N VAL A 113 -17.61 -1.40 19.90
CA VAL A 113 -18.17 -2.40 20.79
C VAL A 113 -17.12 -2.91 21.75
N SER A 114 -17.44 -2.91 23.04
CA SER A 114 -16.65 -3.60 24.06
C SER A 114 -17.24 -4.95 24.41
N TYR A 115 -16.35 -5.92 24.59
CA TYR A 115 -16.68 -7.28 24.96
C TYR A 115 -15.99 -7.66 26.27
N LYS A 116 -16.66 -8.49 27.06
CA LYS A 116 -16.10 -9.18 28.23
C LYS A 116 -16.15 -10.69 28.02
N THR A 117 -15.33 -11.43 28.76
CA THR A 117 -15.39 -12.90 28.72
C THR A 117 -16.74 -13.39 29.21
N GLY A 118 -17.35 -14.32 28.47
CA GLY A 118 -18.66 -14.88 28.80
C GLY A 118 -19.33 -15.48 27.58
N THR A 119 -20.34 -16.30 27.82
CA THR A 119 -21.17 -16.91 26.77
C THR A 119 -22.60 -16.36 26.85
N GLY A 120 -23.32 -16.39 25.72
CA GLY A 120 -24.71 -15.92 25.60
C GLY A 120 -24.85 -14.44 25.23
N MET A 121 -26.06 -14.05 24.83
CA MET A 121 -26.40 -12.65 24.51
C MET A 121 -26.70 -11.87 25.80
N PRO A 122 -26.24 -10.61 25.93
CA PRO A 122 -26.66 -9.71 26.99
C PRO A 122 -28.15 -9.32 26.79
N PRO A 123 -28.82 -8.78 27.84
CA PRO A 123 -30.25 -8.44 27.79
C PRO A 123 -30.60 -7.33 26.78
N CYS A 124 -29.61 -6.55 26.35
CA CYS A 124 -29.71 -5.48 25.37
C CYS A 124 -29.45 -6.00 23.95
N VAL A 125 -30.36 -6.82 23.43
CA VAL A 125 -30.23 -7.38 22.06
C VAL A 125 -30.30 -6.29 20.99
N GLU A 126 -31.03 -5.20 21.26
CA GLU A 126 -31.18 -4.05 20.36
C GLU A 126 -29.91 -3.19 20.27
N ASP A 127 -29.04 -3.22 21.29
CA ASP A 127 -27.74 -2.52 21.29
C ASP A 127 -26.67 -3.28 20.49
N TYR A 128 -27.01 -4.45 19.96
CA TYR A 128 -26.11 -5.21 19.10
C TYR A 128 -25.91 -4.45 17.79
N PRO A 129 -24.67 -4.22 17.32
CA PRO A 129 -24.47 -3.71 15.97
C PRO A 129 -25.15 -4.69 15.00
N ASP A 130 -26.16 -4.22 14.26
CA ASP A 130 -26.90 -5.02 13.27
C ASP A 130 -25.92 -5.59 12.25
N THR A 131 -25.55 -6.85 12.49
CA THR A 131 -24.53 -7.56 11.75
C THR A 131 -24.86 -9.04 11.79
N ASN A 132 -25.95 -9.42 11.11
CA ASN A 132 -26.33 -10.82 10.90
C ASN A 132 -25.15 -11.71 10.40
N ASP A 133 -24.07 -11.10 9.91
CA ASP A 133 -22.88 -11.75 9.35
C ASP A 133 -21.54 -11.47 10.10
N ALA A 134 -21.49 -10.71 11.21
CA ALA A 134 -20.24 -10.58 12.00
C ALA A 134 -20.25 -11.47 13.24
N PRO A 135 -19.58 -12.63 13.22
CA PRO A 135 -19.55 -13.51 14.37
C PRO A 135 -18.96 -12.80 15.58
N HIS A 136 -19.61 -12.96 16.73
CA HIS A 136 -19.02 -12.57 18.00
C HIS A 136 -17.66 -13.26 18.17
N PRO A 137 -16.63 -12.55 18.68
CA PRO A 137 -15.40 -13.21 19.03
C PRO A 137 -15.67 -14.39 19.99
N ASN A 138 -15.06 -15.53 19.72
CA ASN A 138 -15.34 -16.76 20.45
C ASN A 138 -15.08 -16.59 21.96
N GLY A 139 -16.02 -17.07 22.79
CA GLY A 139 -15.95 -16.99 24.25
C GLY A 139 -16.15 -15.59 24.83
N LEU A 140 -16.55 -14.61 24.01
CA LEU A 140 -16.82 -13.24 24.44
C LEU A 140 -18.30 -12.87 24.29
N ARG A 141 -18.74 -11.99 25.19
CA ARG A 141 -20.08 -11.38 25.20
C ARG A 141 -19.94 -9.87 25.08
N TYR A 142 -20.71 -9.25 24.19
CA TYR A 142 -20.74 -7.79 24.05
C TYR A 142 -21.42 -7.12 25.25
N GLU A 143 -21.18 -5.82 25.41
CA GLU A 143 -21.78 -4.99 26.45
C GLU A 143 -22.83 -4.04 25.88
N CYS A 144 -23.88 -3.81 26.68
CA CYS A 144 -24.90 -2.81 26.40
C CYS A 144 -24.29 -1.43 26.28
N ASN A 145 -24.93 -0.54 25.53
CA ASN A 145 -24.43 0.79 25.25
C ASN A 145 -24.10 1.56 26.54
N GLU A 146 -24.99 1.52 27.53
CA GLU A 146 -24.80 2.17 28.84
C GLU A 146 -23.61 1.65 29.65
N ASP A 147 -23.16 0.43 29.34
CA ASP A 147 -22.05 -0.27 29.97
C ASP A 147 -20.73 -0.14 29.19
N ARG A 148 -20.70 0.51 28.01
CA ARG A 148 -19.48 0.75 27.22
C ARG A 148 -18.66 1.90 27.79
N TYR A 149 -18.04 1.70 28.96
CA TYR A 149 -17.18 2.69 29.63
C TYR A 149 -15.86 2.95 28.88
N LEU A 150 -15.96 3.55 27.69
CA LEU A 150 -14.85 3.93 26.82
C LEU A 150 -14.82 5.45 26.65
N GLN A 151 -13.62 6.01 26.52
CA GLN A 151 -13.39 7.33 25.93
C GLN A 151 -12.84 7.11 24.53
N LEU A 152 -13.42 7.78 23.55
CA LEU A 152 -12.83 7.89 22.22
C LEU A 152 -12.36 9.32 22.01
N ALA A 153 -11.20 9.49 21.38
CA ALA A 153 -10.84 10.74 20.71
C ALA A 153 -10.49 10.43 19.25
N ALA A 154 -10.94 11.27 18.32
CA ALA A 154 -10.63 11.19 16.90
C ALA A 154 -10.06 12.52 16.43
N PHE A 155 -9.01 12.49 15.62
CA PHE A 155 -8.37 13.70 15.11
C PHE A 155 -7.60 13.48 13.81
N LYS A 156 -7.25 14.58 13.14
CA LYS A 156 -6.32 14.64 12.00
C LYS A 156 -5.17 15.58 12.34
N LYS A 157 -3.99 15.41 11.71
CA LYS A 157 -2.89 16.38 11.88
C LYS A 157 -3.17 17.70 11.16
N THR A 158 -3.76 17.59 9.98
CA THR A 158 -4.21 18.73 9.17
C THR A 158 -5.55 18.37 8.52
N THR A 159 -6.30 19.37 8.07
CA THR A 159 -7.60 19.16 7.40
C THR A 159 -7.49 18.23 6.17
N ASN A 160 -6.35 18.26 5.48
CA ASN A 160 -6.06 17.48 4.27
C ASN A 160 -5.22 16.21 4.54
N ASP A 161 -4.98 15.86 5.81
CA ASP A 161 -4.24 14.63 6.13
C ASP A 161 -5.10 13.42 5.73
N GLY A 162 -4.56 12.58 4.83
CA GLY A 162 -5.19 11.32 4.44
C GLY A 162 -5.13 10.28 5.56
N ASN A 163 -4.23 10.44 6.53
CA ASN A 163 -4.17 9.61 7.72
C ASN A 163 -5.10 10.15 8.80
N LYS A 164 -5.81 9.24 9.47
CA LYS A 164 -6.74 9.56 10.56
C LYS A 164 -6.23 8.95 11.85
N TYR A 165 -6.40 9.64 12.97
CA TYR A 165 -5.90 9.18 14.25
C TYR A 165 -7.05 9.02 15.23
N PHE A 166 -6.97 7.99 16.06
CA PHE A 166 -7.91 7.83 17.17
C PHE A 166 -7.28 7.19 18.39
N MET A 167 -7.76 7.60 19.55
CA MET A 167 -7.36 7.03 20.83
C MET A 167 -8.59 6.47 21.53
N ILE A 168 -8.50 5.20 21.97
CA ILE A 168 -9.52 4.58 22.80
C ILE A 168 -8.95 4.36 24.19
N VAL A 169 -9.70 4.74 25.23
CA VAL A 169 -9.36 4.52 26.63
C VAL A 169 -10.45 3.69 27.29
N ASN A 170 -10.06 2.56 27.89
CA ASN A 170 -10.96 1.83 28.78
C ASN A 170 -11.06 2.57 30.12
N ARG A 171 -12.17 3.28 30.36
CA ARG A 171 -12.36 4.10 31.56
C ARG A 171 -12.70 3.30 32.81
N ARG A 172 -12.81 1.97 32.72
CA ARG A 172 -13.04 1.13 33.90
C ARG A 172 -11.87 1.17 34.85
N CYS A 173 -12.18 0.97 36.13
CA CYS A 173 -11.27 1.20 37.23
C CYS A 173 -10.94 -0.07 38.03
N SER A 174 -11.75 -1.13 37.88
CA SER A 174 -11.52 -2.42 38.53
C SER A 174 -10.31 -3.09 37.88
N PRO A 175 -9.21 -3.35 38.60
CA PRO A 175 -7.94 -3.80 38.02
C PRO A 175 -8.03 -5.22 37.45
N TYR A 176 -7.17 -5.48 36.47
CA TYR A 176 -6.89 -6.84 36.00
C TYR A 176 -5.81 -7.47 36.89
N VAL A 177 -6.06 -8.69 37.34
CA VAL A 177 -5.15 -9.55 38.10
C VAL A 177 -4.73 -10.73 37.23
N ASP A 178 -5.68 -11.54 36.79
CA ASP A 178 -5.49 -12.70 35.91
C ASP A 178 -6.82 -13.15 35.25
N GLU A 179 -6.80 -14.26 34.50
CA GLU A 179 -7.96 -14.82 33.80
C GLU A 179 -8.79 -15.83 34.62
N SER A 180 -8.48 -16.06 35.91
CA SER A 180 -9.01 -17.18 36.68
C SER A 180 -10.46 -16.99 37.17
N SER A 181 -10.93 -15.75 37.29
CA SER A 181 -12.30 -15.43 37.71
C SER A 181 -12.80 -14.12 37.08
N GLU A 182 -14.11 -13.86 37.09
CA GLU A 182 -14.68 -12.58 36.63
C GLU A 182 -14.14 -11.40 37.46
N ASP A 183 -14.03 -11.58 38.78
CA ASP A 183 -13.47 -10.58 39.69
C ASP A 183 -12.00 -10.27 39.36
N ASN A 184 -11.19 -11.29 39.04
CA ASN A 184 -9.78 -11.10 38.68
C ASN A 184 -9.60 -10.51 37.28
N ARG A 185 -10.53 -10.77 36.35
CA ARG A 185 -10.53 -10.11 35.04
C ARG A 185 -10.87 -8.62 35.16
N GLY A 186 -11.65 -8.26 36.17
CA GLY A 186 -12.00 -6.89 36.49
C GLY A 186 -12.59 -6.12 35.31
N GLY A 187 -12.08 -4.91 35.08
CA GLY A 187 -12.54 -4.01 34.02
C GLY A 187 -11.93 -4.28 32.65
N LYS A 188 -11.15 -5.36 32.44
CA LYS A 188 -10.51 -5.66 31.16
C LYS A 188 -11.57 -5.89 30.07
N ARG A 189 -11.40 -5.31 28.88
CA ARG A 189 -12.32 -5.45 27.74
C ARG A 189 -11.62 -5.67 26.43
N PHE A 190 -12.23 -6.45 25.57
CA PHE A 190 -11.83 -6.61 24.18
C PHE A 190 -12.61 -5.60 23.34
N ILE A 191 -11.92 -4.87 22.46
CA ILE A 191 -12.51 -3.77 21.70
C ILE A 191 -12.54 -4.14 20.23
N ARG A 192 -13.74 -4.06 19.64
CA ARG A 192 -13.96 -4.13 18.19
C ARG A 192 -14.47 -2.79 17.70
N VAL A 193 -13.98 -2.37 16.56
CA VAL A 193 -14.37 -1.14 15.91
C VAL A 193 -15.01 -1.45 14.57
N TYR A 194 -16.13 -0.80 14.27
CA TYR A 194 -16.76 -0.77 12.97
C TYR A 194 -16.53 0.60 12.37
N PHE A 195 -15.95 0.67 11.18
CA PHE A 195 -15.75 1.93 10.47
C PHE A 195 -16.88 2.16 9.46
N ASP A 196 -17.16 3.42 9.17
CA ASP A 196 -18.15 3.80 8.17
C ASP A 196 -17.63 3.48 6.75
N GLN A 197 -18.47 2.79 5.97
CA GLN A 197 -18.20 2.38 4.60
C GLN A 197 -18.50 3.46 3.59
N ASN A 198 -19.24 4.51 3.96
CA ASN A 198 -19.70 5.51 3.01
C ASN A 198 -18.71 6.67 2.83
N HIS A 199 -17.58 6.64 3.53
CA HIS A 199 -16.55 7.67 3.40
C HIS A 199 -15.93 7.67 2.00
N ASN A 200 -15.81 8.83 1.33
CA ASN A 200 -15.28 8.94 -0.05
C ASN A 200 -13.75 8.79 -0.14
N GLU A 201 -13.23 7.61 0.20
CA GLU A 201 -11.80 7.25 0.18
C GLU A 201 -11.57 5.81 -0.32
N PHE A 202 -10.29 5.42 -0.41
CA PHE A 202 -9.81 4.08 -0.78
C PHE A 202 -10.47 2.96 0.03
N ASN A 203 -10.52 1.75 -0.52
CA ASN A 203 -11.25 0.63 0.07
C ASN A 203 -10.45 -0.17 1.11
N SER A 204 -9.12 -0.15 1.03
CA SER A 204 -8.22 -0.90 1.90
C SER A 204 -7.48 0.04 2.85
N TRP A 205 -7.70 -0.12 4.16
CA TRP A 205 -6.98 0.62 5.20
C TRP A 205 -6.20 -0.30 6.13
N ASN A 206 -5.04 0.16 6.59
CA ASN A 206 -4.30 -0.44 7.69
C ASN A 206 -4.55 0.36 8.98
N ILE A 207 -4.70 -0.36 10.08
CA ILE A 207 -4.76 0.21 11.43
C ILE A 207 -3.41 -0.06 12.08
N VAL A 208 -2.73 1.00 12.49
CA VAL A 208 -1.37 0.97 13.04
C VAL A 208 -1.39 1.46 14.48
N ASP A 209 -0.75 0.75 15.40
CA ASP A 209 -0.53 1.23 16.78
C ASP A 209 0.65 2.20 16.81
N ILE A 210 0.45 3.43 17.27
CA ILE A 210 1.51 4.45 17.30
C ILE A 210 2.66 4.09 18.26
N GLU A 211 2.43 3.24 19.27
CA GLU A 211 3.53 2.76 20.12
C GLU A 211 4.51 1.85 19.37
N ASN A 212 4.04 1.19 18.31
CA ASN A 212 4.83 0.37 17.43
C ASN A 212 4.40 0.63 15.98
N PRO A 213 4.86 1.74 15.37
CA PRO A 213 4.34 2.20 14.07
C PRO A 213 4.64 1.25 12.91
N PHE A 214 5.45 0.21 13.14
CA PHE A 214 5.73 -0.85 12.18
C PHE A 214 4.76 -2.04 12.29
N ALA A 215 3.89 -2.06 13.30
CA ALA A 215 2.93 -3.13 13.53
C ALA A 215 1.53 -2.71 13.06
N ILE A 216 1.09 -3.31 11.96
CA ILE A 216 -0.32 -3.30 11.55
C ILE A 216 -1.08 -4.17 12.56
N VAL A 217 -1.98 -3.56 13.33
CA VAL A 217 -2.82 -4.26 14.31
C VAL A 217 -4.09 -4.84 13.69
N GLY A 218 -4.45 -4.37 12.50
CA GLY A 218 -5.54 -4.93 11.69
C GLY A 218 -5.66 -4.22 10.35
N SER A 219 -6.40 -4.84 9.44
CA SER A 219 -6.72 -4.27 8.12
C SER A 219 -8.23 -4.19 7.97
N PHE A 220 -8.69 -3.15 7.29
CA PHE A 220 -10.10 -2.85 7.07
C PHE A 220 -10.40 -2.90 5.57
N ASN A 221 -11.39 -3.71 5.20
CA ASN A 221 -11.96 -3.78 3.87
C ASN A 221 -13.30 -3.04 3.87
N LYS A 222 -13.37 -1.89 3.21
CA LYS A 222 -14.57 -1.05 3.09
C LYS A 222 -15.70 -1.71 2.32
N THR A 223 -15.43 -2.64 1.41
CA THR A 223 -16.44 -3.34 0.59
C THR A 223 -16.97 -4.62 1.25
N ALA A 224 -16.39 -5.06 2.37
CA ALA A 224 -16.87 -6.22 3.09
C ALA A 224 -18.28 -5.97 3.65
N LEU A 225 -19.16 -6.98 3.63
CA LEU A 225 -20.54 -6.83 4.11
C LEU A 225 -20.63 -6.27 5.54
N VAL A 226 -19.68 -6.66 6.39
CA VAL A 226 -19.57 -6.13 7.75
C VAL A 226 -18.11 -5.84 8.09
N PRO A 227 -17.66 -4.60 7.92
CA PRO A 227 -16.24 -4.34 8.04
C PRO A 227 -15.93 -3.87 9.46
N TYR A 228 -15.10 -4.66 10.15
CA TYR A 228 -14.69 -4.39 11.50
C TYR A 228 -13.21 -4.67 11.67
N VAL A 229 -12.62 -4.09 12.72
CA VAL A 229 -11.27 -4.40 13.17
C VAL A 229 -11.28 -4.71 14.65
N ASP A 230 -10.67 -5.83 15.00
CA ASP A 230 -10.45 -6.24 16.38
C ASP A 230 -9.16 -5.61 16.91
N LEU A 231 -9.27 -4.66 17.83
CA LEU A 231 -8.13 -3.97 18.45
C LEU A 231 -7.57 -4.72 19.66
N GLY A 232 -8.18 -5.85 20.01
CA GLY A 232 -7.76 -6.72 21.09
C GLY A 232 -8.13 -6.21 22.48
N TRP A 233 -7.40 -6.69 23.48
CA TRP A 233 -7.68 -6.40 24.89
C TRP A 233 -7.11 -5.06 25.37
N PHE A 234 -7.91 -4.37 26.18
CA PHE A 234 -7.63 -3.14 26.88
C PHE A 234 -7.82 -3.37 28.37
N GLU A 235 -6.76 -3.15 29.12
CA GLU A 235 -6.82 -3.20 30.57
C GLU A 235 -7.50 -1.94 31.16
N PRO A 236 -7.97 -2.02 32.41
CA PRO A 236 -8.59 -0.89 33.12
C PRO A 236 -7.68 0.34 33.15
N GLY A 237 -8.16 1.48 32.65
CA GLY A 237 -7.42 2.73 32.53
C GLY A 237 -6.45 2.79 31.35
N GLN A 238 -6.27 1.71 30.60
CA GLN A 238 -5.37 1.67 29.44
C GLN A 238 -5.96 2.46 28.27
N GLY A 239 -5.19 3.41 27.76
CA GLY A 239 -5.40 4.00 26.43
C GLY A 239 -4.53 3.31 25.38
N LYS A 240 -4.97 3.28 24.13
CA LYS A 240 -4.12 2.98 22.95
C LYS A 240 -4.42 4.00 21.86
N LEU A 241 -3.38 4.44 21.15
CA LEU A 241 -3.46 5.44 20.09
C LEU A 241 -3.15 4.76 18.77
N TYR A 242 -4.04 4.93 17.80
CA TYR A 242 -3.98 4.30 16.50
C TYR A 242 -3.97 5.33 15.38
N MET A 243 -3.49 4.89 14.23
CA MET A 243 -3.52 5.58 12.96
C MET A 243 -4.18 4.69 11.91
N ILE A 244 -5.12 5.26 11.16
CA ILE A 244 -5.73 4.66 9.98
C ILE A 244 -4.96 5.18 8.77
N VAL A 245 -4.47 4.24 7.97
CA VAL A 245 -3.55 4.49 6.88
C VAL A 245 -4.13 3.86 5.61
N PRO A 246 -4.55 4.65 4.60
CA PRO A 246 -4.99 4.08 3.33
C PRO A 246 -3.82 3.39 2.62
N VAL A 247 -4.06 2.17 2.09
CA VAL A 247 -2.99 1.32 1.55
C VAL A 247 -2.39 1.89 0.27
N LEU A 248 -3.20 2.44 -0.64
CA LEU A 248 -2.70 2.94 -1.94
C LEU A 248 -1.64 4.05 -1.83
N PRO A 249 -1.84 5.14 -1.06
CA PRO A 249 -0.82 6.17 -0.91
C PRO A 249 0.34 5.76 0.01
N ASN A 250 0.14 4.87 0.99
CA ASN A 250 1.18 4.57 1.99
C ASN A 250 1.91 3.23 1.78
N GLY A 251 1.47 2.41 0.81
CA GLY A 251 1.92 1.04 0.65
C GLY A 251 1.25 0.05 1.60
N GLY A 252 1.53 -1.23 1.39
CA GLY A 252 0.95 -2.34 2.15
C GLY A 252 0.26 -3.38 1.26
N THR A 253 -0.62 -4.17 1.85
CA THR A 253 -1.34 -5.25 1.15
C THR A 253 -2.82 -4.90 1.05
N LEU A 254 -3.39 -4.98 -0.16
CA LEU A 254 -4.82 -4.77 -0.36
C LEU A 254 -5.63 -5.89 0.29
N VAL A 255 -6.80 -5.50 0.79
CA VAL A 255 -7.80 -6.41 1.37
C VAL A 255 -9.15 -6.32 0.64
N ALA A 256 -9.19 -5.53 -0.43
CA ALA A 256 -10.35 -5.27 -1.27
C ALA A 256 -9.88 -4.85 -2.67
N ASP A 257 -10.77 -4.95 -3.65
CA ASP A 257 -10.59 -4.30 -4.95
C ASP A 257 -10.53 -2.78 -4.77
N GLU A 258 -9.66 -2.12 -5.53
CA GLU A 258 -9.50 -0.67 -5.52
C GLU A 258 -9.93 -0.04 -6.84
N ILE A 259 -10.64 1.09 -6.72
CA ILE A 259 -10.99 1.96 -7.85
C ILE A 259 -10.46 3.35 -7.52
N ILE A 260 -9.55 3.84 -8.36
CA ILE A 260 -8.89 5.13 -8.21
C ILE A 260 -9.47 6.07 -9.27
N SER A 261 -10.27 7.02 -8.83
CA SER A 261 -11.04 7.89 -9.73
C SER A 261 -10.70 9.37 -9.54
N GLY A 262 -9.90 9.92 -10.47
CA GLY A 262 -9.59 11.34 -10.54
C GLY A 262 -8.67 11.84 -9.40
N GLY A 263 -7.88 12.87 -9.70
CA GLY A 263 -7.02 13.54 -8.71
C GLY A 263 -5.55 13.12 -8.78
N SER A 264 -4.77 13.52 -7.77
CA SER A 264 -3.34 13.23 -7.69
C SER A 264 -2.93 12.80 -6.28
N PHE A 265 -2.07 11.77 -6.17
CA PHE A 265 -1.45 11.38 -4.91
C PHE A 265 -0.06 10.77 -5.13
N THR A 266 0.71 10.68 -4.05
CA THR A 266 2.00 9.99 -4.03
C THR A 266 1.86 8.62 -3.37
N CYS A 267 2.39 7.59 -4.02
CA CYS A 267 2.57 6.26 -3.49
C CYS A 267 3.94 6.19 -2.80
N GLU A 268 3.94 6.09 -1.48
CA GLU A 268 5.16 6.20 -0.67
C GLU A 268 5.95 4.89 -0.59
N ALA A 269 5.28 3.74 -0.73
CA ALA A 269 5.87 2.41 -0.59
C ALA A 269 5.14 1.38 -1.47
N PRO A 270 5.69 0.15 -1.66
CA PRO A 270 5.04 -0.87 -2.47
C PRO A 270 3.62 -1.21 -2.03
N VAL A 271 2.71 -1.34 -3.00
CA VAL A 271 1.37 -1.88 -2.79
C VAL A 271 1.28 -3.27 -3.42
N TYR A 272 0.91 -4.26 -2.60
CA TYR A 272 0.70 -5.64 -3.00
C TYR A 272 -0.80 -5.88 -3.18
N ASN A 273 -1.21 -6.32 -4.36
CA ASN A 273 -2.65 -6.47 -4.64
C ASN A 273 -3.30 -7.67 -3.94
N ASN A 274 -2.52 -8.67 -3.53
CA ASN A 274 -3.03 -9.89 -2.87
C ASN A 274 -4.16 -10.59 -3.65
N GLY A 275 -4.07 -10.59 -4.98
CA GLY A 275 -5.11 -11.14 -5.87
C GLY A 275 -6.31 -10.25 -6.14
N TYR A 276 -6.44 -9.10 -5.47
CA TYR A 276 -7.50 -8.11 -5.72
C TYR A 276 -7.21 -7.28 -6.98
N ASN A 277 -8.28 -6.72 -7.55
CA ASN A 277 -8.21 -5.88 -8.74
C ASN A 277 -7.79 -4.44 -8.37
N ILE A 278 -7.07 -3.80 -9.28
CA ILE A 278 -6.79 -2.36 -9.21
C ILE A 278 -7.28 -1.73 -10.52
N THR A 279 -8.18 -0.77 -10.40
CA THR A 279 -8.71 0.01 -11.53
C THR A 279 -8.34 1.47 -11.37
N ILE A 280 -7.70 2.06 -12.39
CA ILE A 280 -7.32 3.47 -12.44
C ILE A 280 -8.14 4.14 -13.53
N GLU A 281 -8.99 5.08 -13.15
CA GLU A 281 -9.86 5.80 -14.07
C GLU A 281 -9.18 7.07 -14.62
N ALA A 282 -9.79 7.66 -15.64
CA ALA A 282 -9.31 8.85 -16.34
C ALA A 282 -9.07 10.04 -15.39
N GLY A 283 -8.10 10.89 -15.73
CA GLY A 283 -7.76 12.10 -14.97
C GLY A 283 -7.01 11.85 -13.65
N THR A 284 -6.40 10.68 -13.50
CA THR A 284 -5.65 10.28 -12.30
C THR A 284 -4.15 10.42 -12.50
N THR A 285 -3.46 11.06 -11.55
CA THR A 285 -2.00 11.12 -11.49
C THR A 285 -1.48 10.40 -10.25
N ILE A 286 -0.51 9.51 -10.41
CA ILE A 286 0.12 8.79 -9.31
C ILE A 286 1.64 8.99 -9.41
N HIS A 287 2.21 9.59 -8.37
CA HIS A 287 3.64 9.77 -8.23
C HIS A 287 4.24 8.63 -7.42
N PHE A 288 5.41 8.11 -7.85
CA PHE A 288 6.11 7.01 -7.21
C PHE A 288 7.49 7.46 -6.70
N ASN A 289 7.82 7.12 -5.45
CA ASN A 289 9.18 7.16 -4.93
C ASN A 289 10.02 5.97 -5.43
N ASP A 290 11.35 6.04 -5.22
CA ASP A 290 12.33 5.02 -5.66
C ASP A 290 11.98 3.58 -5.24
N SER A 291 11.35 3.41 -4.06
CA SER A 291 10.97 2.09 -3.54
C SER A 291 9.53 1.69 -3.89
N SER A 292 8.67 2.64 -4.24
CA SER A 292 7.24 2.43 -4.43
C SER A 292 6.92 1.87 -5.81
N ARG A 293 5.89 1.03 -5.88
CA ARG A 293 5.34 0.44 -7.11
C ARG A 293 4.06 -0.33 -6.80
N PHE A 294 3.37 -0.75 -7.85
CA PHE A 294 2.37 -1.81 -7.73
C PHE A 294 3.03 -3.17 -8.00
N VAL A 295 2.76 -4.12 -7.10
CA VAL A 295 3.15 -5.52 -7.21
C VAL A 295 1.88 -6.35 -7.29
N MET A 296 1.57 -6.80 -8.49
CA MET A 296 0.37 -7.56 -8.81
C MET A 296 0.71 -9.05 -8.94
N ASN A 297 0.02 -9.90 -8.18
CA ASN A 297 0.04 -11.35 -8.31
C ASN A 297 -1.40 -11.88 -8.36
N GLY A 298 -1.87 -12.31 -9.53
CA GLY A 298 -3.29 -12.59 -9.77
C GLY A 298 -4.15 -11.32 -9.91
N GLY A 299 -5.45 -11.50 -10.14
CA GLY A 299 -6.40 -10.39 -10.35
C GLY A 299 -6.24 -9.68 -11.70
N THR A 300 -6.86 -8.50 -11.82
CA THR A 300 -6.83 -7.66 -13.03
C THR A 300 -6.31 -6.25 -12.69
N PHE A 301 -5.30 -5.79 -13.44
CA PHE A 301 -4.86 -4.40 -13.44
C PHE A 301 -5.46 -3.69 -14.65
N THR A 302 -6.38 -2.76 -14.41
CA THR A 302 -7.04 -1.97 -15.46
C THR A 302 -6.69 -0.50 -15.32
N VAL A 303 -6.21 0.12 -16.40
CA VAL A 303 -5.94 1.55 -16.47
C VAL A 303 -6.69 2.13 -17.66
N GLY A 304 -7.54 3.12 -17.40
CA GLY A 304 -8.37 3.73 -18.42
C GLY A 304 -9.43 2.78 -18.99
N ASN A 305 -10.04 3.22 -20.08
CA ASN A 305 -11.13 2.53 -20.76
C ASN A 305 -10.75 2.20 -22.21
N GLN A 306 -10.88 0.93 -22.60
CA GLN A 306 -10.56 0.44 -23.95
C GLN A 306 -11.35 1.13 -25.08
N ASN A 307 -12.54 1.67 -24.76
CA ASN A 307 -13.45 2.27 -25.74
C ASN A 307 -13.12 3.74 -26.02
N VAL A 308 -12.14 4.32 -25.33
CA VAL A 308 -11.70 5.70 -25.52
C VAL A 308 -10.43 5.71 -26.35
N SER A 309 -10.47 6.38 -27.50
CA SER A 309 -9.30 6.61 -28.35
C SER A 309 -8.44 7.75 -27.80
N GLY A 310 -7.13 7.53 -27.65
CA GLY A 310 -6.17 8.55 -27.25
C GLY A 310 -5.88 8.62 -25.74
N SER A 311 -5.28 9.74 -25.31
CA SER A 311 -4.91 9.98 -23.90
C SER A 311 -6.15 10.12 -23.03
N GLN A 312 -6.11 9.50 -21.85
CA GLN A 312 -7.13 9.60 -20.80
C GLN A 312 -6.65 10.44 -19.61
N ASN A 313 -5.56 11.18 -19.79
CA ASN A 313 -4.90 12.00 -18.76
C ASN A 313 -4.57 11.20 -17.49
N ILE A 314 -4.16 9.95 -17.68
CA ILE A 314 -3.67 9.09 -16.60
C ILE A 314 -2.15 9.14 -16.62
N THR A 315 -1.54 9.49 -15.49
CA THR A 315 -0.08 9.66 -15.38
C THR A 315 0.48 8.80 -14.26
N ASN A 316 1.52 8.03 -14.56
CA ASN A 316 2.35 7.30 -13.60
C ASN A 316 3.78 7.80 -13.76
N ASP A 317 4.28 8.57 -12.80
CA ASP A 317 5.60 9.18 -12.88
C ASP A 317 6.34 9.13 -11.53
N ALA A 318 7.62 9.49 -11.55
CA ALA A 318 8.37 9.61 -10.30
C ALA A 318 7.98 10.88 -9.55
N VAL A 319 8.10 10.88 -8.23
CA VAL A 319 8.14 12.13 -7.46
C VAL A 319 9.25 13.02 -8.01
N ASN A 320 9.01 14.33 -8.11
CA ASN A 320 9.96 15.26 -8.70
C ASN A 320 11.35 15.17 -8.04
N GLY A 321 12.39 15.02 -8.86
CA GLY A 321 13.78 14.84 -8.41
C GLY A 321 14.13 13.41 -7.96
N THR A 322 13.21 12.46 -8.06
CA THR A 322 13.43 11.04 -7.74
C THR A 322 13.24 10.15 -8.98
N SER A 323 13.30 8.84 -8.78
CA SER A 323 13.01 7.85 -9.81
C SER A 323 12.08 6.76 -9.28
N TRP A 324 11.73 5.77 -10.11
CA TRP A 324 11.02 4.57 -9.64
C TRP A 324 11.34 3.36 -10.53
N LEU A 325 11.12 2.16 -9.98
CA LEU A 325 11.53 0.90 -10.62
C LEU A 325 10.47 0.32 -11.59
N GLY A 326 9.34 1.00 -11.77
CA GLY A 326 8.22 0.49 -12.53
C GLY A 326 7.37 -0.54 -11.78
N HIS A 327 6.24 -0.91 -12.39
CA HIS A 327 5.31 -1.90 -11.84
C HIS A 327 5.78 -3.33 -12.12
N ILE A 328 5.34 -4.27 -11.27
CA ILE A 328 5.58 -5.70 -11.42
C ILE A 328 4.24 -6.42 -11.49
N PHE A 329 4.06 -7.22 -12.53
CA PHE A 329 2.88 -8.02 -12.81
C PHE A 329 3.27 -9.48 -12.95
N THR A 330 2.58 -10.35 -12.21
CA THR A 330 2.80 -11.79 -12.25
C THR A 330 1.45 -12.50 -12.25
N ASN A 331 1.22 -13.41 -13.22
CA ASN A 331 0.00 -14.22 -13.30
C ASN A 331 -1.32 -13.42 -13.21
N CYS A 332 -1.35 -12.17 -13.70
CA CYS A 332 -2.53 -11.29 -13.65
C CYS A 332 -2.90 -10.78 -15.04
N GLU A 333 -4.11 -10.28 -15.22
CA GLU A 333 -4.47 -9.57 -16.46
C GLU A 333 -3.96 -8.13 -16.41
N VAL A 334 -3.32 -7.66 -17.49
CA VAL A 334 -2.78 -6.31 -17.63
C VAL A 334 -3.47 -5.61 -18.79
N LYS A 335 -4.31 -4.60 -18.50
CA LYS A 335 -5.11 -3.86 -19.47
C LYS A 335 -4.87 -2.36 -19.26
N ILE A 336 -4.11 -1.71 -20.14
CA ILE A 336 -3.68 -0.33 -19.96
C ILE A 336 -4.01 0.50 -21.20
N TYR A 337 -4.79 1.54 -21.01
CA TYR A 337 -5.34 2.36 -22.09
C TYR A 337 -5.11 3.85 -21.82
N GLY A 338 -4.49 4.55 -22.78
CA GLY A 338 -4.42 6.02 -22.77
C GLY A 338 -3.62 6.62 -21.61
N ALA A 339 -2.64 5.90 -21.05
CA ALA A 339 -1.83 6.33 -19.91
C ALA A 339 -0.43 6.81 -20.31
N SER A 340 0.20 7.63 -19.46
CA SER A 340 1.57 8.10 -19.60
C SER A 340 2.45 7.54 -18.48
N PHE A 341 3.65 7.05 -18.83
CA PHE A 341 4.66 6.55 -17.90
C PHE A 341 5.96 7.33 -18.06
N SER A 342 6.54 7.80 -16.95
CA SER A 342 7.83 8.51 -16.98
C SER A 342 8.60 8.39 -15.66
N GLY A 343 9.84 8.89 -15.61
CA GLY A 343 10.62 8.95 -14.36
C GLY A 343 11.25 7.62 -13.91
N ASN A 344 11.30 6.59 -14.76
CA ASN A 344 11.96 5.33 -14.43
C ASN A 344 13.42 5.54 -13.97
N THR A 345 13.91 4.66 -13.10
CA THR A 345 15.30 4.68 -12.62
C THR A 345 16.28 4.15 -13.67
N ASN A 346 17.52 4.62 -13.63
CA ASN A 346 18.60 4.20 -14.54
C ASN A 346 19.29 2.92 -14.00
N ASP A 347 18.52 1.84 -13.88
CA ASP A 347 18.98 0.56 -13.28
C ASP A 347 18.30 -0.64 -13.95
N THR A 348 18.34 -0.68 -15.29
CA THR A 348 17.68 -1.70 -16.12
C THR A 348 16.17 -1.79 -15.89
N ALA A 349 15.55 -0.68 -15.50
CA ALA A 349 14.15 -0.63 -15.11
C ALA A 349 13.24 -0.48 -16.33
N TYR A 350 12.12 -1.21 -16.31
CA TYR A 350 11.00 -1.04 -17.24
C TYR A 350 9.82 -0.43 -16.51
N SER A 351 9.04 0.45 -17.15
CA SER A 351 7.79 0.97 -16.58
C SER A 351 6.83 -0.17 -16.22
N LEU A 352 6.78 -1.20 -17.06
CA LEU A 352 5.97 -2.39 -16.88
C LEU A 352 6.84 -3.65 -16.97
N ASN A 353 6.96 -4.39 -15.87
CA ASN A 353 7.58 -5.71 -15.83
C ASN A 353 6.49 -6.78 -15.69
N ILE A 354 6.35 -7.62 -16.68
CA ILE A 354 5.24 -8.56 -16.85
C ILE A 354 5.81 -9.97 -16.91
N VAL A 355 5.30 -10.86 -16.07
CA VAL A 355 5.75 -12.26 -15.97
C VAL A 355 4.54 -13.17 -15.99
N ASP A 356 4.46 -14.05 -16.99
CA ASP A 356 3.42 -15.09 -17.10
C ASP A 356 1.97 -14.57 -16.98
N CYS A 357 1.72 -13.32 -17.42
CA CYS A 357 0.39 -12.74 -17.44
C CYS A 357 -0.44 -13.30 -18.60
N PRO A 358 -1.64 -13.87 -18.37
CA PRO A 358 -2.44 -14.46 -19.46
C PRO A 358 -2.91 -13.44 -20.49
N VAL A 359 -3.13 -12.19 -20.09
CA VAL A 359 -3.57 -11.13 -21.00
C VAL A 359 -2.69 -9.91 -20.77
N VAL A 360 -2.07 -9.43 -21.85
CA VAL A 360 -1.38 -8.13 -21.90
C VAL A 360 -1.97 -7.33 -23.04
N ASP A 361 -2.65 -6.25 -22.70
CA ASP A 361 -3.30 -5.36 -23.66
C ASP A 361 -2.96 -3.90 -23.32
N ILE A 362 -2.07 -3.29 -24.10
CA ILE A 362 -1.55 -1.94 -23.86
C ILE A 362 -1.80 -1.10 -25.10
N ARG A 363 -2.67 -0.09 -24.99
CA ARG A 363 -3.07 0.73 -26.13
C ARG A 363 -2.98 2.23 -25.87
N ASN A 364 -2.62 2.98 -26.89
CA ASN A 364 -2.65 4.44 -26.92
C ASN A 364 -1.87 5.09 -25.75
N CYS A 365 -0.86 4.40 -25.21
CA CYS A 365 -0.06 4.88 -24.09
C CYS A 365 1.19 5.62 -24.56
N THR A 366 1.75 6.47 -23.69
CA THR A 366 3.03 7.13 -23.91
C THR A 366 4.04 6.67 -22.87
N PHE A 367 5.23 6.25 -23.31
CA PHE A 367 6.33 5.84 -22.44
C PHE A 367 7.53 6.75 -22.66
N ASN A 368 7.96 7.44 -21.61
CA ASN A 368 9.11 8.33 -21.61
C ASN A 368 10.26 7.69 -20.85
N SER A 369 11.03 6.86 -21.55
CA SER A 369 12.16 6.07 -21.04
C SER A 369 13.50 6.66 -21.50
N ALA A 370 13.59 7.97 -21.66
CA ALA A 370 14.83 8.63 -22.05
C ALA A 370 15.88 8.50 -20.95
N GLN A 371 17.13 8.27 -21.34
CA GLN A 371 18.33 7.90 -20.55
C GLN A 371 18.68 6.41 -20.61
N SER A 372 19.95 6.11 -20.26
CA SER A 372 20.52 4.76 -20.22
C SER A 372 19.69 3.82 -19.34
N LEU A 373 19.76 2.51 -19.64
CA LEU A 373 19.17 1.42 -18.86
C LEU A 373 17.67 1.59 -18.47
N LYS A 374 16.87 2.24 -19.31
CA LYS A 374 15.41 2.40 -19.12
C LYS A 374 14.64 1.81 -20.29
N GLY A 375 13.68 0.95 -19.99
CA GLY A 375 12.76 0.36 -20.95
C GLY A 375 11.33 0.78 -20.66
N ALA A 376 10.41 0.43 -21.57
CA ALA A 376 8.99 0.70 -21.41
C ALA A 376 8.26 -0.56 -20.95
N VAL A 377 8.32 -1.62 -21.77
CA VAL A 377 7.62 -2.89 -21.52
C VAL A 377 8.61 -4.04 -21.56
N ASN A 378 8.66 -4.82 -20.50
CA ASN A 378 9.35 -6.11 -20.43
C ASN A 378 8.32 -7.19 -20.12
N ALA A 379 8.10 -8.12 -21.05
CA ALA A 379 7.17 -9.22 -20.90
C ALA A 379 7.89 -10.57 -21.08
N VAL A 380 7.84 -11.41 -20.06
CA VAL A 380 8.54 -12.69 -20.03
C VAL A 380 7.57 -13.82 -19.71
N PHE A 381 7.64 -14.89 -20.50
CA PHE A 381 6.78 -16.06 -20.40
C PHE A 381 7.63 -17.33 -20.25
N TYR A 382 7.67 -17.90 -19.06
CA TYR A 382 8.54 -19.03 -18.72
C TYR A 382 7.84 -20.38 -18.93
N ASN A 383 6.70 -20.55 -18.28
CA ASN A 383 5.87 -21.75 -18.33
C ASN A 383 4.56 -21.37 -17.64
N ASN A 384 3.43 -21.29 -18.36
CA ASN A 384 2.14 -21.12 -17.70
C ASN A 384 1.61 -22.52 -17.34
N PRO A 385 1.68 -22.97 -16.07
CA PRO A 385 1.10 -24.25 -15.66
C PRO A 385 -0.44 -24.24 -15.76
N PHE A 386 -1.05 -23.09 -15.97
CA PHE A 386 -2.47 -22.92 -16.20
C PHE A 386 -2.71 -22.75 -17.70
N ALA A 387 -3.53 -23.62 -18.27
CA ALA A 387 -3.74 -23.84 -19.69
C ALA A 387 -4.40 -22.69 -20.49
N ALA A 388 -4.23 -21.42 -20.09
CA ALA A 388 -4.68 -20.26 -20.84
C ALA A 388 -3.58 -19.82 -21.82
N VAL A 389 -3.94 -19.67 -23.09
CA VAL A 389 -3.08 -19.07 -24.11
C VAL A 389 -2.77 -17.64 -23.69
N SER A 390 -1.52 -17.36 -23.31
CA SER A 390 -1.08 -15.99 -23.04
C SER A 390 -1.07 -15.18 -24.33
N ASN A 391 -1.57 -13.94 -24.31
CA ASN A 391 -1.53 -13.06 -25.47
C ASN A 391 -0.96 -11.68 -25.13
N VAL A 392 -0.23 -11.09 -26.08
CA VAL A 392 0.28 -9.73 -25.98
C VAL A 392 -0.23 -8.90 -27.14
N TYR A 393 -0.85 -7.77 -26.81
CA TYR A 393 -1.31 -6.79 -27.78
C TYR A 393 -0.81 -5.39 -27.41
N LEU A 394 -0.01 -4.80 -28.30
CA LEU A 394 0.49 -3.43 -28.17
C LEU A 394 0.00 -2.60 -29.36
N TYR A 395 -0.91 -1.65 -29.11
CA TYR A 395 -1.57 -0.85 -30.16
C TYR A 395 -1.38 0.65 -29.98
N GLY A 396 -0.92 1.35 -31.02
CA GLY A 396 -1.02 2.82 -31.05
C GLY A 396 -0.22 3.54 -29.96
N ASN A 397 0.77 2.89 -29.35
CA ASN A 397 1.59 3.48 -28.29
C ASN A 397 2.71 4.35 -28.86
N THR A 398 3.17 5.33 -28.08
CA THR A 398 4.34 6.15 -28.38
C THR A 398 5.45 5.87 -27.37
N PHE A 399 6.62 5.50 -27.86
CA PHE A 399 7.79 5.19 -27.04
C PHE A 399 8.93 6.18 -27.33
N ASN A 400 9.33 6.95 -26.32
CA ASN A 400 10.44 7.89 -26.40
C ASN A 400 11.62 7.32 -25.60
N SER A 401 12.61 6.76 -26.28
CA SER A 401 13.70 5.97 -25.64
C SER A 401 15.10 6.50 -25.92
N SER A 402 15.21 7.79 -26.24
CA SER A 402 16.49 8.45 -26.52
C SER A 402 17.52 8.19 -25.42
N GLY A 403 18.70 7.69 -25.81
CA GLY A 403 19.78 7.36 -24.89
C GLY A 403 19.63 6.05 -24.12
N SER A 404 18.53 5.31 -24.27
CA SER A 404 18.40 3.98 -23.66
C SER A 404 19.34 2.97 -24.32
N THR A 405 19.93 2.12 -23.48
CA THR A 405 20.89 1.06 -23.85
C THR A 405 20.28 -0.34 -23.80
N ILE A 406 19.02 -0.45 -23.36
CA ILE A 406 18.25 -1.69 -23.33
C ILE A 406 17.08 -1.63 -24.32
N PRO A 407 16.44 -2.76 -24.67
CA PRO A 407 15.28 -2.73 -25.55
C PRO A 407 14.12 -1.93 -24.94
N THR A 408 13.49 -1.08 -25.75
CA THR A 408 12.29 -0.32 -25.38
C THR A 408 11.12 -1.27 -25.07
N VAL A 409 10.87 -2.21 -25.98
CA VAL A 409 9.94 -3.32 -25.78
C VAL A 409 10.73 -4.63 -25.87
N ASN A 410 10.73 -5.39 -24.78
CA ASN A 410 11.30 -6.74 -24.70
C ASN A 410 10.19 -7.75 -24.49
N ILE A 411 10.09 -8.75 -25.39
CA ILE A 411 9.16 -9.86 -25.26
C ILE A 411 9.91 -11.17 -25.42
N SER A 412 9.91 -11.96 -24.35
CA SER A 412 10.63 -13.23 -24.27
C SER A 412 9.68 -14.38 -23.96
N SER A 413 9.73 -15.44 -24.76
CA SER A 413 8.99 -16.67 -24.54
C SER A 413 9.95 -17.85 -24.46
N TYR A 414 9.74 -18.74 -23.49
CA TYR A 414 10.57 -19.91 -23.23
C TYR A 414 9.74 -21.19 -23.29
N ALA A 415 10.41 -22.34 -23.14
CA ALA A 415 9.80 -23.67 -23.06
C ALA A 415 8.93 -24.09 -24.27
N GLY A 416 9.14 -23.49 -25.45
CA GLY A 416 8.39 -23.84 -26.66
C GLY A 416 6.93 -23.38 -26.65
N LEU A 417 6.59 -22.41 -25.78
CA LEU A 417 5.27 -21.81 -25.74
C LEU A 417 4.98 -21.07 -27.05
N THR A 418 3.76 -21.24 -27.57
CA THR A 418 3.25 -20.35 -28.62
C THR A 418 2.68 -19.11 -27.93
N LEU A 419 3.25 -17.94 -28.23
CA LEU A 419 2.81 -16.66 -27.71
C LEU A 419 2.20 -15.82 -28.84
N PRO A 420 0.87 -15.84 -29.02
CA PRO A 420 0.19 -14.87 -29.87
C PRO A 420 0.56 -13.45 -29.49
N LEU A 421 1.20 -12.76 -30.44
CA LEU A 421 1.72 -11.41 -30.26
C LEU A 421 1.27 -10.53 -31.42
N ILE A 422 0.68 -9.38 -31.14
CA ILE A 422 0.49 -8.32 -32.13
C ILE A 422 1.09 -7.03 -31.58
N ILE A 423 2.04 -6.46 -32.32
CA ILE A 423 2.57 -5.11 -32.08
C ILE A 423 2.22 -4.28 -33.31
N GLU A 424 1.24 -3.37 -33.17
CA GLU A 424 0.78 -2.60 -34.32
C GLU A 424 0.53 -1.10 -34.08
N GLY A 425 0.75 -0.31 -35.14
CA GLY A 425 0.44 1.12 -35.12
C GLY A 425 1.25 1.94 -34.11
N ASN A 426 2.32 1.39 -33.53
CA ASN A 426 3.11 2.07 -32.51
C ASN A 426 4.17 2.98 -33.15
N THR A 427 4.58 4.01 -32.42
CA THR A 427 5.67 4.92 -32.78
C THR A 427 6.84 4.75 -31.80
N PHE A 428 8.03 4.48 -32.32
CA PHE A 428 9.26 4.34 -31.56
C PHE A 428 10.25 5.44 -31.97
N ASN A 429 10.61 6.30 -31.03
CA ASN A 429 11.46 7.46 -31.24
C ASN A 429 12.77 7.31 -30.48
N ASN A 430 13.86 7.08 -31.23
CA ASN A 430 15.24 7.02 -30.77
C ASN A 430 15.50 5.93 -29.70
N GLY A 431 16.66 5.29 -29.74
CA GLY A 431 17.08 4.37 -28.67
C GLY A 431 17.99 3.26 -29.17
N ASN A 432 18.29 2.28 -28.31
CA ASN A 432 19.08 1.13 -28.72
C ASN A 432 18.25 0.17 -29.58
N THR A 433 17.34 -0.59 -28.99
CA THR A 433 16.50 -1.57 -29.71
C THR A 433 15.04 -1.21 -29.53
N ALA A 434 14.29 -0.96 -30.61
CA ALA A 434 12.87 -0.61 -30.48
C ALA A 434 12.04 -1.81 -30.01
N ILE A 435 12.16 -2.93 -30.73
CA ILE A 435 11.48 -4.18 -30.40
C ILE A 435 12.49 -5.32 -30.38
N PHE A 436 12.58 -6.01 -29.25
CA PHE A 436 13.35 -7.23 -29.08
C PHE A 436 12.40 -8.41 -28.82
N LEU A 437 12.49 -9.45 -29.64
CA LEU A 437 11.71 -10.67 -29.53
C LEU A 437 12.63 -11.88 -29.40
N THR A 438 12.34 -12.76 -28.44
CA THR A 438 13.01 -14.06 -28.32
C THR A 438 12.02 -15.19 -28.04
N GLY A 439 12.16 -16.31 -28.76
CA GLY A 439 11.31 -17.49 -28.61
C GLY A 439 9.83 -17.31 -29.00
N VAL A 440 9.46 -16.18 -29.62
CA VAL A 440 8.06 -15.89 -29.98
C VAL A 440 7.67 -16.66 -31.23
N THR A 441 6.55 -17.36 -31.20
CA THR A 441 6.03 -18.10 -32.37
C THR A 441 4.62 -17.64 -32.71
N GLY A 442 4.38 -17.23 -33.96
CA GLY A 442 3.07 -16.80 -34.43
C GLY A 442 2.73 -15.33 -34.13
N GLY A 443 3.74 -14.47 -34.04
CA GLY A 443 3.57 -13.03 -33.80
C GLY A 443 3.45 -12.22 -35.09
N ALA A 444 2.85 -11.03 -35.02
CA ALA A 444 2.79 -10.06 -36.10
C ALA A 444 3.23 -8.67 -35.63
N ILE A 445 4.12 -8.05 -36.40
CA ILE A 445 4.59 -6.68 -36.21
C ILE A 445 4.12 -5.88 -37.42
N LYS A 446 3.16 -4.97 -37.24
CA LYS A 446 2.53 -4.30 -38.38
C LYS A 446 2.22 -2.81 -38.24
N GLY A 447 2.42 -2.04 -39.30
CA GLY A 447 2.04 -0.62 -39.31
C GLY A 447 2.78 0.26 -38.29
N ASN A 448 3.93 -0.18 -37.75
CA ASN A 448 4.69 0.61 -36.78
C ASN A 448 5.61 1.60 -37.49
N THR A 449 5.88 2.73 -36.85
CA THR A 449 6.90 3.70 -37.25
C THR A 449 8.05 3.65 -36.26
N ILE A 450 9.25 3.32 -36.74
CA ILE A 450 10.47 3.16 -35.93
C ILE A 450 11.55 4.09 -36.49
N THR A 451 12.02 5.04 -35.68
CA THR A 451 12.92 6.11 -36.12
C THR A 451 14.14 6.23 -35.22
N ASP A 452 15.33 6.21 -35.83
CA ASP A 452 16.63 6.46 -35.19
C ASP A 452 16.94 5.52 -34.01
N ASN A 453 16.50 4.26 -34.11
CA ASN A 453 16.98 3.18 -33.24
C ASN A 453 18.25 2.53 -33.83
N TYR A 454 19.13 2.00 -32.97
CA TYR A 454 20.29 1.21 -33.42
C TYR A 454 19.83 -0.14 -34.00
N TYR A 455 18.90 -0.82 -33.34
CA TYR A 455 18.11 -1.92 -33.90
C TYR A 455 16.65 -1.49 -34.01
N GLY A 456 16.08 -1.55 -35.21
CA GLY A 456 14.64 -1.39 -35.36
C GLY A 456 13.92 -2.60 -34.75
N LEU A 457 14.11 -3.76 -35.37
CA LEU A 457 13.62 -5.05 -34.90
C LEU A 457 14.80 -5.99 -34.65
N ASN A 458 14.83 -6.63 -33.49
CA ASN A 458 15.81 -7.66 -33.16
C ASN A 458 15.06 -8.95 -32.79
N VAL A 459 15.17 -9.97 -33.64
CA VAL A 459 14.33 -11.16 -33.61
C VAL A 459 15.21 -12.40 -33.50
N LEU A 460 15.17 -13.06 -32.33
CA LEU A 460 15.99 -14.24 -32.01
C LEU A 460 15.13 -15.48 -31.81
N THR A 461 15.47 -16.61 -32.42
CA THR A 461 14.73 -17.89 -32.24
C THR A 461 13.20 -17.75 -32.36
N SER A 462 12.72 -16.85 -33.22
CA SER A 462 11.29 -16.46 -33.26
C SER A 462 10.72 -16.57 -34.68
N SER A 463 9.42 -16.84 -34.79
CA SER A 463 8.66 -16.86 -36.04
C SER A 463 7.62 -15.74 -36.04
N VAL A 464 7.84 -14.70 -36.84
CA VAL A 464 7.01 -13.49 -36.88
C VAL A 464 6.75 -12.98 -38.29
N ASP A 465 5.55 -12.44 -38.48
CA ASP A 465 5.13 -11.74 -39.69
C ASP A 465 5.44 -10.23 -39.56
N ILE A 466 6.04 -9.63 -40.60
CA ILE A 466 6.38 -8.20 -40.60
C ILE A 466 5.71 -7.51 -41.79
N PHE A 467 4.79 -6.59 -41.52
CA PHE A 467 3.89 -5.99 -42.51
C PHE A 467 3.71 -4.47 -42.37
N GLU A 468 3.81 -3.69 -43.45
CA GLU A 468 3.53 -2.24 -43.47
C GLU A 468 4.29 -1.40 -42.42
N ASN A 469 5.46 -1.84 -41.95
CA ASN A 469 6.26 -1.04 -41.02
C ASN A 469 7.12 -0.03 -41.76
N THR A 470 7.30 1.15 -41.17
CA THR A 470 8.29 2.15 -41.59
C THR A 470 9.42 2.17 -40.59
N ILE A 471 10.60 1.70 -40.99
CA ILE A 471 11.80 1.63 -40.16
C ILE A 471 12.87 2.49 -40.81
N SER A 472 13.37 3.49 -40.08
CA SER A 472 14.43 4.36 -40.60
C SER A 472 15.40 4.76 -39.50
N SER A 473 16.69 4.88 -39.84
CA SER A 473 17.71 5.27 -38.88
C SER A 473 18.89 5.95 -39.57
N THR A 474 19.29 7.08 -39.01
CA THR A 474 20.50 7.82 -39.39
C THR A 474 21.71 7.42 -38.54
N VAL A 475 21.50 6.58 -37.52
CA VAL A 475 22.54 6.13 -36.59
C VAL A 475 23.56 5.24 -37.32
N ASN A 476 24.85 5.51 -37.13
CA ASN A 476 25.94 4.70 -37.69
C ASN A 476 25.86 3.26 -37.18
N GLY A 477 26.02 2.28 -38.08
CA GLY A 477 25.96 0.86 -37.76
C GLY A 477 24.56 0.33 -37.46
N SER A 478 23.51 1.13 -37.63
CA SER A 478 22.13 0.71 -37.35
C SER A 478 21.67 -0.44 -38.23
N ILE A 479 20.80 -1.29 -37.69
CA ILE A 479 20.20 -2.43 -38.37
C ILE A 479 18.67 -2.30 -38.29
N GLY A 480 18.01 -2.25 -39.45
CA GLY A 480 16.55 -2.09 -39.50
C GLY A 480 15.86 -3.33 -38.96
N VAL A 481 16.18 -4.49 -39.52
CA VAL A 481 15.74 -5.80 -39.06
C VAL A 481 16.94 -6.72 -38.87
N PHE A 482 17.16 -7.17 -37.64
CA PHE A 482 18.13 -8.19 -37.28
C PHE A 482 17.42 -9.49 -36.96
N SER A 483 17.88 -10.59 -37.57
CA SER A 483 17.32 -11.93 -37.39
C SER A 483 18.44 -12.93 -37.15
N ALA A 484 18.35 -13.72 -36.08
CA ALA A 484 19.35 -14.76 -35.78
C ALA A 484 18.77 -15.97 -35.02
N GLY A 485 19.57 -17.03 -34.88
CA GLY A 485 19.20 -18.20 -34.08
C GLY A 485 18.05 -19.02 -34.67
N GLY A 486 18.01 -19.17 -36.00
CA GLY A 486 16.95 -19.92 -36.68
C GLY A 486 15.60 -19.22 -36.74
N SER A 487 15.54 -17.91 -36.48
CA SER A 487 14.31 -17.12 -36.65
C SER A 487 13.73 -17.20 -38.06
N GLU A 488 12.41 -17.22 -38.16
CA GLU A 488 11.64 -17.11 -39.39
C GLU A 488 10.96 -15.73 -39.43
N ILE A 489 11.29 -14.94 -40.44
CA ILE A 489 10.64 -13.64 -40.65
C ILE A 489 9.89 -13.69 -41.98
N ARG A 490 8.57 -13.51 -41.94
CA ARG A 490 7.74 -13.46 -43.15
C ARG A 490 7.61 -12.04 -43.65
N LEU A 491 8.14 -11.80 -44.84
CA LEU A 491 8.11 -10.52 -45.57
C LEU A 491 7.29 -10.59 -46.86
N ASN A 492 6.47 -11.63 -47.01
CA ASN A 492 5.72 -11.93 -48.23
C ASN A 492 4.29 -12.43 -47.94
N LYS A 493 3.52 -12.64 -49.00
CA LYS A 493 2.18 -13.24 -48.96
C LYS A 493 2.25 -14.73 -48.60
N ALA A 494 1.23 -15.22 -47.89
CA ALA A 494 0.91 -16.64 -47.78
C ALA A 494 -0.34 -16.95 -48.62
N GLY A 495 -0.15 -17.58 -49.78
CA GLY A 495 -1.23 -17.75 -50.76
C GLY A 495 -1.76 -16.40 -51.23
N SER A 496 -3.08 -16.19 -51.12
CA SER A 496 -3.73 -14.91 -51.43
C SER A 496 -3.74 -13.90 -50.27
N LEU A 497 -3.29 -14.30 -49.07
CA LEU A 497 -3.31 -13.46 -47.88
C LEU A 497 -1.99 -12.66 -47.75
N LEU A 498 -2.11 -11.34 -47.62
CA LEU A 498 -1.02 -10.45 -47.26
C LEU A 498 -0.78 -10.56 -45.75
N ILE A 499 0.11 -11.48 -45.37
CA ILE A 499 0.51 -11.64 -43.96
C ILE A 499 1.85 -10.93 -43.67
N GLY A 500 2.70 -10.72 -44.68
CA GLY A 500 3.94 -9.93 -44.60
C GLY A 500 4.20 -9.12 -45.87
N GLY A 501 5.10 -8.13 -45.77
CA GLY A 501 5.50 -7.25 -46.89
C GLY A 501 5.11 -5.78 -46.73
N GLN A 502 5.28 -4.97 -47.79
CA GLN A 502 4.99 -3.51 -47.78
C GLN A 502 5.74 -2.69 -46.71
N ASN A 503 6.88 -3.21 -46.23
CA ASN A 503 7.72 -2.50 -45.28
C ASN A 503 8.62 -1.50 -46.02
N THR A 504 8.77 -0.31 -45.45
CA THR A 504 9.78 0.67 -45.85
C THR A 504 10.91 0.62 -44.83
N ILE A 505 12.08 0.11 -45.23
CA ILE A 505 13.24 -0.01 -44.35
C ILE A 505 14.40 0.77 -44.96
N THR A 506 14.75 1.90 -44.34
CA THR A 506 15.71 2.87 -44.87
C THR A 506 16.67 3.33 -43.79
N ASN A 507 17.81 2.64 -43.67
CA ASN A 507 18.91 3.08 -42.82
C ASN A 507 19.99 3.75 -43.66
N THR A 508 20.42 4.94 -43.24
CA THR A 508 21.34 5.80 -44.00
C THR A 508 22.64 6.12 -43.25
N GLY A 509 22.74 5.70 -41.98
CA GLY A 509 23.98 5.80 -41.22
C GLY A 509 25.13 5.01 -41.87
N SER A 510 26.37 5.44 -41.63
CA SER A 510 27.54 4.71 -42.16
C SER A 510 27.57 3.28 -41.61
N ALA A 511 27.94 2.30 -42.45
CA ALA A 511 27.96 0.87 -42.12
C ALA A 511 26.61 0.30 -41.60
N SER A 512 25.48 0.96 -41.89
CA SER A 512 24.15 0.46 -41.53
C SER A 512 23.66 -0.63 -42.48
N ASN A 513 22.71 -1.45 -42.02
CA ASN A 513 22.04 -2.47 -42.80
C ASN A 513 20.53 -2.30 -42.69
N ASN A 514 19.81 -2.43 -43.81
CA ASN A 514 18.34 -2.47 -43.74
C ASN A 514 17.89 -3.80 -43.12
N ILE A 515 18.46 -4.92 -43.59
CA ILE A 515 18.16 -6.25 -43.08
C ILE A 515 19.47 -7.01 -42.92
N LYS A 516 19.67 -7.63 -41.76
CA LYS A 516 20.81 -8.50 -41.47
C LYS A 516 20.31 -9.81 -40.89
N VAL A 517 20.69 -10.92 -41.51
CA VAL A 517 20.32 -12.28 -41.09
C VAL A 517 21.59 -13.06 -40.78
N GLU A 518 21.70 -13.58 -39.57
CA GLU A 518 22.78 -14.46 -39.13
C GLU A 518 22.25 -15.88 -38.92
N ARG A 519 23.03 -16.88 -39.34
CA ARG A 519 22.67 -18.30 -39.23
C ARG A 519 22.97 -18.86 -37.86
#